data_AF-A0A428QP61-F1
#
_entry.id   AF-A0A428QP61-F1
#
_cell.length_a   1.000
_cell.length_b   1.000
_cell.length_c   1.000
_cell.angle_alpha   90.00
_cell.angle_beta   90.00
_cell.angle_gamma   90.00
#
_symmetry.space_group_name_H-M   'P 1'
#
loop_
_entity.id
_entity.type
_entity.pdbx_description
1 polymer ?
#
loop_
_entity_poly.entity_id
_entity_poly.type
_entity_poly.pdbx_seq_one_letter_code
_entity_poly.pdbx_strand_id
1 'polypeptide(L)'
;MRFQALSLLALLSLSVSAQRVTGNGNITVAFFADDEEDSCQADDANKTTKGLVLTTSDLPSAYTCFNLSDIFSQSNDTGFMNATSEVYDSDYNLREPNGVHWLLRNRDNYDSKANYSRVWYEQVNQTGEIKAGEDSPWVFYIYAFEDCEQMLAGSDDPSERWPWFENSCQTEIGGEYRTVPYSIKSFAIHQSLAYNIRHGGCEEWAFLGAAPRVGERVLALVALSVSSTVLFLVF
;
A
#
# COMPACT_ATOMS: atom_id res chain seq x y z
N MET A 1 39.51 -58.98 -10.24
CA MET A 1 39.17 -58.19 -9.02
C MET A 1 39.14 -56.71 -9.40
N ARG A 2 37.97 -56.25 -9.85
CA ARG A 2 37.20 -55.09 -9.33
C ARG A 2 37.94 -53.74 -9.31
N PHE A 3 37.76 -53.00 -10.41
CA PHE A 3 37.90 -51.54 -10.47
C PHE A 3 36.77 -50.90 -9.66
N GLN A 4 37.10 -50.06 -8.68
CA GLN A 4 36.15 -49.21 -7.98
C GLN A 4 36.00 -47.89 -8.75
N ALA A 5 34.81 -47.66 -9.30
CA ALA A 5 34.42 -46.39 -9.86
C ALA A 5 34.02 -45.43 -8.72
N LEU A 6 34.77 -44.33 -8.55
CA LEU A 6 34.31 -43.19 -7.76
C LEU A 6 33.31 -42.39 -8.59
N SER A 7 32.04 -42.41 -8.19
CA SER A 7 31.01 -41.54 -8.74
C SER A 7 31.01 -40.22 -7.96
N LEU A 8 31.44 -39.12 -8.59
CA LEU A 8 31.21 -37.77 -8.10
C LEU A 8 29.76 -37.38 -8.43
N LEU A 9 28.88 -37.34 -7.43
CA LEU A 9 27.60 -36.62 -7.55
C LEU A 9 27.87 -35.12 -7.35
N ALA A 10 27.88 -34.37 -8.44
CA ALA A 10 27.80 -32.91 -8.39
C ALA A 10 26.34 -32.51 -8.09
N LEU A 11 26.08 -32.11 -6.84
CA LEU A 11 24.83 -31.45 -6.46
C LEU A 11 24.83 -30.04 -7.06
N LEU A 12 24.16 -29.87 -8.21
CA LEU A 12 23.79 -28.53 -8.68
C LEU A 12 22.77 -27.95 -7.69
N SER A 13 23.24 -27.11 -6.79
CA SER A 13 22.40 -26.17 -6.05
C SER A 13 21.83 -25.16 -7.04
N LEU A 14 20.62 -25.41 -7.53
CA LEU A 14 19.77 -24.41 -8.18
C LEU A 14 19.40 -23.36 -7.13
N SER A 15 20.26 -22.36 -6.96
CA SER A 15 19.86 -21.10 -6.33
C SER A 15 18.86 -20.43 -7.27
N VAL A 16 17.57 -20.59 -6.98
CA VAL A 16 16.51 -19.76 -7.54
C VAL A 16 16.78 -18.34 -7.06
N SER A 17 17.44 -17.55 -7.90
CA SER A 17 17.43 -16.10 -7.72
C SER A 17 15.99 -15.64 -7.91
N ALA A 18 15.32 -15.29 -6.81
CA ALA A 18 14.08 -14.53 -6.88
C ALA A 18 14.40 -13.25 -7.65
N GLN A 19 13.96 -13.16 -8.90
CA GLN A 19 14.05 -11.95 -9.69
C GLN A 19 13.16 -10.92 -8.98
N ARG A 20 13.77 -10.05 -8.17
CA ARG A 20 13.10 -8.81 -7.74
C ARG A 20 12.78 -8.08 -9.03
N VAL A 21 11.49 -7.98 -9.36
CA VAL A 21 10.98 -7.13 -10.45
C VAL A 21 11.13 -5.69 -9.98
N THR A 22 12.36 -5.21 -9.95
CA THR A 22 12.67 -3.80 -9.71
C THR A 22 12.83 -3.17 -11.09
N GLY A 23 11.86 -2.33 -11.48
CA GLY A 23 12.00 -1.44 -12.64
C GLY A 23 10.99 -1.59 -13.77
N ASN A 24 9.70 -1.72 -13.48
CA ASN A 24 8.65 -1.53 -14.50
C ASN A 24 7.61 -0.48 -14.10
N GLY A 25 7.86 0.30 -13.04
CA GLY A 25 6.91 1.29 -12.52
C GLY A 25 5.59 0.69 -12.08
N ASN A 26 5.59 -0.54 -11.58
CA ASN A 26 4.45 -1.18 -10.93
C ASN A 26 4.32 -0.72 -9.48
N ILE A 27 3.15 -0.96 -8.89
CA ILE A 27 2.94 -0.83 -7.44
C ILE A 27 2.75 -2.23 -6.85
N THR A 28 3.42 -2.47 -5.72
CA THR A 28 3.12 -3.63 -4.87
C THR A 28 2.61 -3.15 -3.53
N VAL A 29 1.51 -3.72 -3.08
CA VAL A 29 0.91 -3.46 -1.76
C VAL A 29 0.72 -4.77 -1.02
N ALA A 30 0.86 -4.73 0.30
CA ALA A 30 0.59 -5.84 1.18
C ALA A 30 -0.22 -5.37 2.39
N PHE A 31 -1.28 -6.11 2.74
CA PHE A 31 -2.15 -5.81 3.87
C PHE A 31 -1.99 -6.86 4.97
N PHE A 32 -1.90 -6.43 6.23
CA PHE A 32 -1.62 -7.31 7.37
C PHE A 32 -2.70 -7.16 8.43
N ALA A 33 -3.07 -8.28 9.03
CA ALA A 33 -3.91 -8.29 10.22
C ALA A 33 -3.13 -7.74 11.43
N ASP A 34 -3.84 -7.21 12.41
CA ASP A 34 -3.26 -6.54 13.59
C ASP A 34 -2.62 -7.50 14.60
N ASP A 35 -2.96 -8.79 14.55
CA ASP A 35 -2.37 -9.87 15.33
C ASP A 35 -1.01 -10.34 14.81
N GLU A 36 -0.56 -9.84 13.65
CA GLU A 36 0.77 -10.14 13.10
C GLU A 36 1.85 -9.19 13.68
N GLU A 37 2.30 -9.44 14.91
CA GLU A 37 3.27 -8.59 15.65
C GLU A 37 4.62 -8.34 14.93
N ASP A 38 5.03 -9.22 14.00
CA ASP A 38 6.34 -9.14 13.31
C ASP A 38 6.32 -8.45 11.94
N SER A 39 5.18 -7.94 11.48
CA SER A 39 5.04 -7.38 10.12
C SER A 39 5.86 -6.10 9.88
N CYS A 40 6.36 -5.45 10.95
CA CYS A 40 7.08 -4.18 10.90
C CYS A 40 8.61 -4.26 10.98
N GLN A 41 9.21 -5.43 11.22
CA GLN A 41 10.67 -5.50 11.39
C GLN A 41 11.37 -5.54 10.03
N ALA A 42 11.92 -4.38 9.67
CA ALA A 42 12.80 -4.20 8.53
C ALA A 42 14.12 -4.92 8.78
N ASP A 43 14.24 -6.14 8.23
CA ASP A 43 15.47 -6.69 7.66
C ASP A 43 15.10 -7.81 6.66
N ASP A 44 15.20 -7.43 5.39
CA ASP A 44 15.33 -8.21 4.15
C ASP A 44 15.02 -9.72 4.14
N ALA A 45 13.75 -10.07 3.83
CA ALA A 45 13.34 -11.17 2.93
C ALA A 45 11.82 -11.44 3.04
N ASN A 46 11.21 -11.10 4.17
CA ASN A 46 9.90 -11.62 4.57
C ASN A 46 8.76 -10.59 4.63
N LYS A 47 8.99 -9.33 4.24
CA LYS A 47 8.03 -8.21 4.43
C LYS A 47 6.63 -8.52 3.88
N THR A 48 6.54 -9.28 2.80
CA THR A 48 5.26 -9.60 2.14
C THR A 48 4.81 -11.05 2.34
N THR A 49 5.43 -11.85 3.21
CA THR A 49 5.13 -13.30 3.28
C THR A 49 3.87 -13.66 4.06
N LYS A 50 3.49 -12.84 5.03
CA LYS A 50 2.26 -13.04 5.81
C LYS A 50 1.10 -12.17 5.32
N GLY A 51 1.41 -10.98 4.79
CA GLY A 51 0.42 -10.07 4.27
C GLY A 51 -0.24 -10.56 2.96
N LEU A 52 -1.44 -10.06 2.72
CA LEU A 52 -2.19 -10.20 1.48
C LEU A 52 -1.60 -9.28 0.42
N VAL A 53 -0.98 -9.84 -0.62
CA VAL A 53 -0.17 -9.04 -1.55
C VAL A 53 -0.91 -8.86 -2.87
N LEU A 54 -0.93 -7.63 -3.38
CA LEU A 54 -1.28 -7.32 -4.76
C LEU A 54 -0.11 -6.60 -5.44
N THR A 55 0.29 -7.08 -6.60
CA THR A 55 1.23 -6.42 -7.51
C THR A 55 0.54 -6.13 -8.83
N THR A 56 0.69 -4.90 -9.34
CA THR A 56 0.21 -4.55 -10.69
C THR A 56 1.25 -4.83 -11.76
N SER A 57 0.84 -4.95 -13.02
CA SER A 57 1.76 -5.09 -14.16
C SER A 57 1.73 -3.92 -15.16
N ASP A 58 0.73 -3.05 -15.06
CA ASP A 58 0.48 -1.99 -16.03
C ASP A 58 -0.16 -0.78 -15.33
N LEU A 59 0.09 0.41 -15.86
CA LEU A 59 -0.44 1.67 -15.32
C LEU A 59 -1.83 1.94 -15.88
N PRO A 60 -2.88 2.05 -15.04
CA PRO A 60 -4.23 2.29 -15.49
C PRO A 60 -4.36 3.72 -16.03
N SER A 61 -5.19 3.88 -17.04
CA SER A 61 -5.56 5.21 -17.56
C SER A 61 -6.58 5.93 -16.68
N ALA A 62 -7.19 5.22 -15.73
CA ALA A 62 -8.29 5.70 -14.90
C ALA A 62 -8.18 5.17 -13.46
N TYR A 63 -9.06 5.67 -12.59
CA TYR A 63 -9.10 5.28 -11.18
C TYR A 63 -9.65 3.86 -11.05
N THR A 64 -8.94 2.99 -10.32
CA THR A 64 -9.37 1.59 -10.13
C THR A 64 -9.49 1.29 -8.64
N CYS A 65 -10.70 0.93 -8.21
CA CYS A 65 -11.02 0.56 -6.84
C CYS A 65 -11.03 -0.95 -6.63
N PHE A 66 -10.61 -1.39 -5.44
CA PHE A 66 -10.58 -2.78 -5.02
C PHE A 66 -11.15 -2.91 -3.61
N ASN A 67 -12.16 -3.76 -3.43
CA ASN A 67 -12.52 -4.26 -2.10
C ASN A 67 -11.54 -5.36 -1.69
N LEU A 68 -11.01 -5.28 -0.47
CA LEU A 68 -10.13 -6.32 0.09
C LEU A 68 -10.83 -7.67 0.13
N SER A 69 -12.11 -7.67 0.53
CA SER A 69 -12.94 -8.86 0.61
C SER A 69 -13.11 -9.55 -0.73
N ASP A 70 -13.42 -8.78 -1.78
CA ASP A 70 -13.65 -9.35 -3.12
C ASP A 70 -12.36 -9.86 -3.74
N ILE A 71 -11.28 -9.05 -3.70
CA ILE A 71 -10.05 -9.38 -4.41
C ILE A 71 -9.28 -10.54 -3.76
N PHE A 72 -9.31 -10.70 -2.44
CA PHE A 72 -8.56 -11.77 -1.77
C PHE A 72 -9.39 -13.03 -1.46
N SER A 73 -10.71 -13.00 -1.62
CA SER A 73 -11.55 -14.21 -1.48
C SER A 73 -11.80 -14.97 -2.79
N GLN A 74 -11.41 -14.40 -3.94
CA GLN A 74 -11.58 -15.05 -5.24
C GLN A 74 -10.61 -16.23 -5.47
N SER A 75 -10.90 -17.04 -6.49
CA SER A 75 -10.14 -18.27 -6.80
C SER A 75 -8.88 -18.06 -7.65
N ASN A 76 -8.69 -16.88 -8.25
CA ASN A 76 -7.64 -16.63 -9.24
C ASN A 76 -6.51 -15.79 -8.65
N ASP A 77 -5.26 -16.10 -9.00
CA ASP A 77 -4.08 -15.35 -8.52
C ASP A 77 -3.74 -14.22 -9.49
N THR A 78 -4.35 -14.22 -10.68
CA THR A 78 -4.16 -13.18 -11.68
C THR A 78 -5.49 -12.77 -12.27
N GLY A 79 -5.55 -11.55 -12.77
CA GLY A 79 -6.72 -11.07 -13.47
C GLY A 79 -6.59 -9.62 -13.90
N PHE A 80 -7.72 -9.06 -14.29
CA PHE A 80 -7.86 -7.67 -14.68
C PHE A 80 -9.02 -7.05 -13.89
N MET A 81 -8.80 -5.85 -13.35
CA MET A 81 -9.85 -5.06 -12.73
C MET A 81 -10.13 -3.86 -13.63
N ASN A 82 -11.39 -3.70 -14.04
CA ASN A 82 -11.83 -2.53 -14.79
C ASN A 82 -11.75 -1.28 -13.91
N ALA A 83 -11.42 -0.15 -14.51
CA ALA A 83 -11.49 1.13 -13.82
C ALA A 83 -12.93 1.49 -13.45
N THR A 84 -13.08 2.26 -12.36
CA THR A 84 -14.37 2.75 -11.87
C THR A 84 -14.94 3.86 -12.77
N SER A 85 -14.10 4.49 -13.58
CA SER A 85 -14.50 5.49 -14.57
C SER A 85 -13.85 5.22 -15.92
N GLU A 86 -14.55 5.58 -16.99
CA GLU A 86 -14.03 5.50 -18.36
C GLU A 86 -13.33 6.80 -18.73
N VAL A 87 -12.10 6.69 -19.23
CA VAL A 87 -11.34 7.82 -19.74
C VAL A 87 -11.19 7.65 -21.25
N TYR A 88 -11.57 8.69 -22.00
CA TYR A 88 -11.53 8.71 -23.46
C TYR A 88 -10.39 9.60 -23.97
N ASP A 89 -9.82 9.25 -25.12
CA ASP A 89 -8.85 10.08 -25.83
C ASP A 89 -9.52 11.20 -26.66
N SER A 90 -8.71 12.00 -27.37
CA SER A 90 -9.21 13.11 -28.19
C SER A 90 -10.09 12.67 -29.36
N ASP A 91 -9.98 11.40 -29.77
CA ASP A 91 -10.74 10.80 -30.87
C ASP A 91 -11.97 10.03 -30.35
N TYR A 92 -12.30 10.19 -29.06
CA TYR A 92 -13.39 9.50 -28.36
C TYR A 92 -13.23 7.97 -28.30
N ASN A 93 -12.01 7.45 -28.38
CA ASN A 93 -11.74 6.04 -28.10
C ASN A 93 -11.48 5.85 -26.60
N LEU A 94 -11.91 4.70 -26.07
CA LEU A 94 -11.58 4.33 -24.69
C LEU A 94 -10.07 4.18 -24.56
N ARG A 95 -9.49 4.87 -23.56
CA ARG A 95 -8.06 4.87 -23.34
C ARG A 95 -7.65 3.61 -22.60
N GLU A 96 -6.84 2.77 -23.25
CA GLU A 96 -6.36 1.52 -22.69
C GLU A 96 -5.00 1.67 -21.97
N PRO A 97 -4.73 0.88 -20.90
CA PRO A 97 -5.70 0.01 -20.24
C PRO A 97 -6.68 0.82 -19.38
N ASN A 98 -7.99 0.61 -19.57
CA ASN A 98 -9.03 1.22 -18.74
C ASN A 98 -9.28 0.40 -17.46
N GLY A 99 -8.22 0.20 -16.70
CA GLY A 99 -8.15 -0.74 -15.60
C GLY A 99 -6.72 -1.22 -15.41
N VAL A 100 -6.53 -2.26 -14.62
CA VAL A 100 -5.20 -2.77 -14.28
C VAL A 100 -5.17 -4.28 -14.14
N HIS A 101 -4.14 -4.89 -14.72
CA HIS A 101 -3.83 -6.28 -14.44
C HIS A 101 -3.11 -6.42 -13.09
N TRP A 102 -3.46 -7.48 -12.37
CA TRP A 102 -2.97 -7.74 -11.04
C TRP A 102 -2.51 -9.18 -10.87
N LEU A 103 -1.58 -9.36 -9.93
CA LEU A 103 -1.10 -10.63 -9.41
C LEU A 103 -1.25 -10.62 -7.89
N LEU A 104 -1.87 -11.66 -7.33
CA LEU A 104 -2.03 -11.86 -5.90
C LEU A 104 -1.03 -12.87 -5.37
N ARG A 105 -0.67 -12.70 -4.09
CA ARG A 105 0.05 -13.71 -3.31
C ARG A 105 -0.51 -13.79 -1.90
N ASN A 106 -0.35 -14.96 -1.30
CA ASN A 106 -0.80 -15.29 0.07
C ASN A 106 -2.28 -15.06 0.32
N ARG A 107 -3.15 -15.26 -0.70
CA ARG A 107 -4.60 -15.12 -0.52
C ARG A 107 -5.14 -16.05 0.57
N ASP A 108 -4.50 -17.20 0.76
CA ASP A 108 -4.93 -18.21 1.73
C ASP A 108 -4.82 -17.71 3.19
N ASN A 109 -4.14 -16.59 3.40
CA ASN A 109 -4.08 -15.89 4.69
C ASN A 109 -5.26 -14.92 4.89
N TYR A 110 -6.18 -14.79 3.93
CA TYR A 110 -7.33 -13.92 4.06
C TYR A 110 -8.33 -14.48 5.08
N ASP A 111 -8.58 -13.70 6.13
CA ASP A 111 -9.60 -13.95 7.13
C ASP A 111 -10.58 -12.76 7.12
N SER A 112 -11.84 -13.04 6.77
CA SER A 112 -12.89 -12.03 6.72
C SER A 112 -13.22 -11.39 8.08
N LYS A 113 -12.73 -11.97 9.18
CA LYS A 113 -12.90 -11.44 10.54
C LYS A 113 -11.69 -10.67 11.05
N ALA A 114 -10.55 -10.73 10.35
CA ALA A 114 -9.34 -10.05 10.77
C ALA A 114 -9.45 -8.52 10.58
N ASN A 115 -8.70 -7.80 11.41
CA ASN A 115 -8.60 -6.35 11.34
C ASN A 115 -7.34 -5.95 10.54
N TYR A 116 -7.52 -5.74 9.25
CA TYR A 116 -6.46 -5.28 8.35
C TYR A 116 -6.21 -3.78 8.52
N SER A 117 -5.41 -3.37 9.50
CA SER A 117 -5.10 -1.95 9.79
C SER A 117 -3.68 -1.54 9.38
N ARG A 118 -2.91 -2.49 8.87
CA ARG A 118 -1.49 -2.37 8.59
C ARG A 118 -1.24 -2.59 7.11
N VAL A 119 -0.41 -1.74 6.53
CA VAL A 119 -0.09 -1.79 5.10
C VAL A 119 1.40 -1.61 4.89
N TRP A 120 1.93 -2.38 3.95
CA TRP A 120 3.21 -2.12 3.32
C TRP A 120 2.97 -1.82 1.85
N TYR A 121 3.70 -0.86 1.28
CA TYR A 121 3.65 -0.58 -0.15
C TYR A 121 5.03 -0.21 -0.67
N GLU A 122 5.29 -0.58 -1.92
CA GLU A 122 6.48 -0.18 -2.65
C GLU A 122 6.06 0.47 -3.97
N GLN A 123 6.53 1.70 -4.14
CA GLN A 123 6.30 2.51 -5.33
C GLN A 123 7.65 3.00 -5.85
N VAL A 124 8.02 2.57 -7.05
CA VAL A 124 9.28 2.98 -7.70
C VAL A 124 8.97 3.64 -9.03
N ASN A 125 9.92 4.42 -9.55
CA ASN A 125 9.77 5.02 -10.88
C ASN A 125 9.70 3.94 -11.98
N GLN A 126 9.14 4.30 -13.15
CA GLN A 126 9.11 3.46 -14.35
C GLN A 126 10.50 3.02 -14.83
N THR A 127 11.51 3.86 -14.61
CA THR A 127 12.91 3.55 -14.96
C THR A 127 13.56 2.58 -13.98
N GLY A 128 12.92 2.28 -12.84
CA GLY A 128 13.50 1.53 -11.73
C GLY A 128 14.50 2.31 -10.89
N GLU A 129 14.77 3.57 -11.23
CA GLU A 129 15.52 4.47 -10.35
C GLU A 129 14.66 4.78 -9.12
N ILE A 130 15.21 4.54 -7.93
CA ILE A 130 14.54 4.78 -6.65
C ILE A 130 15.06 6.09 -6.08
N LYS A 131 14.18 7.08 -6.00
CA LYS A 131 14.43 8.36 -5.34
C LYS A 131 13.26 8.64 -4.40
N ALA A 132 13.41 8.22 -3.14
CA ALA A 132 12.37 8.41 -2.14
C ALA A 132 11.93 9.88 -2.06
N GLY A 133 10.61 10.11 -2.01
CA GLY A 133 10.02 11.45 -1.97
C GLY A 133 9.89 12.16 -3.32
N GLU A 134 10.38 11.58 -4.43
CA GLU A 134 10.09 12.06 -5.78
C GLU A 134 8.77 11.48 -6.31
N ASP A 135 8.24 12.05 -7.40
CA ASP A 135 7.02 11.57 -8.04
C ASP A 135 7.08 10.07 -8.39
N SER A 136 6.14 9.29 -7.85
CA SER A 136 5.83 7.92 -8.29
C SER A 136 4.86 7.97 -9.48
N PRO A 137 4.81 6.98 -10.38
CA PRO A 137 3.79 6.92 -11.43
C PRO A 137 2.38 6.60 -10.91
N TRP A 138 2.25 6.21 -9.64
CA TRP A 138 0.99 5.82 -8.99
C TRP A 138 0.56 6.82 -7.93
N VAL A 139 -0.75 6.94 -7.74
CA VAL A 139 -1.33 7.33 -6.44
C VAL A 139 -1.98 6.10 -5.86
N PHE A 140 -1.66 5.80 -4.61
CA PHE A 140 -2.26 4.73 -3.83
C PHE A 140 -3.16 5.32 -2.76
N TYR A 141 -4.40 4.85 -2.67
CA TYR A 141 -5.41 5.30 -1.71
C TYR A 141 -5.87 4.15 -0.83
N ILE A 142 -6.19 4.44 0.42
CA ILE A 142 -6.66 3.47 1.41
C ILE A 142 -7.92 4.02 2.08
N TYR A 143 -8.97 3.19 2.17
CA TYR A 143 -10.27 3.60 2.68
C TYR A 143 -10.77 2.71 3.82
N ALA A 144 -11.53 3.32 4.72
CA ALA A 144 -12.21 2.65 5.82
C ALA A 144 -13.49 1.91 5.40
N PHE A 145 -13.99 2.16 4.19
CA PHE A 145 -15.22 1.61 3.65
C PHE A 145 -14.98 0.81 2.37
N GLU A 146 -15.95 -0.04 2.04
CA GLU A 146 -15.99 -0.72 0.75
C GLU A 146 -16.22 0.29 -0.38
N ASP A 147 -15.97 -0.14 -1.60
CA ASP A 147 -16.18 0.59 -2.86
C ASP A 147 -15.42 1.93 -2.96
N CYS A 148 -14.40 2.09 -2.09
CA CYS A 148 -13.59 3.30 -2.01
C CYS A 148 -14.39 4.54 -1.64
N GLU A 149 -15.45 4.33 -0.88
CA GLU A 149 -16.28 5.40 -0.35
C GLU A 149 -15.53 6.18 0.73
N GLN A 150 -15.67 7.51 0.69
CA GLN A 150 -15.12 8.43 1.69
C GLN A 150 -16.08 8.70 2.84
N MET A 151 -17.33 8.26 2.69
CA MET A 151 -18.42 8.49 3.63
C MET A 151 -19.25 7.21 3.76
N LEU A 152 -19.91 7.04 4.90
CA LEU A 152 -20.82 5.92 5.07
C LEU A 152 -22.00 6.06 4.09
N ALA A 153 -22.35 4.97 3.41
CA ALA A 153 -23.46 4.97 2.46
C ALA A 153 -24.76 5.48 3.11
N GLY A 154 -25.38 6.48 2.48
CA GLY A 154 -26.62 7.10 2.98
C GLY A 154 -26.42 8.16 4.07
N SER A 155 -25.18 8.53 4.39
CA SER A 155 -24.88 9.64 5.29
C SER A 155 -24.55 10.91 4.52
N ASP A 156 -25.18 12.01 4.91
CA ASP A 156 -24.82 13.37 4.50
C ASP A 156 -24.08 14.12 5.63
N ASP A 157 -23.83 13.46 6.77
CA ASP A 157 -23.15 14.08 7.91
C ASP A 157 -21.65 14.20 7.63
N PRO A 158 -21.09 15.43 7.52
CA PRO A 158 -19.66 15.62 7.32
C PRO A 158 -18.80 15.05 8.45
N SER A 159 -19.38 14.84 9.64
CA SER A 159 -18.71 14.19 10.77
C SER A 159 -18.53 12.69 10.59
N GLU A 160 -19.29 12.09 9.67
CA GLU A 160 -19.18 10.70 9.25
C GLU A 160 -18.27 10.53 8.02
N ARG A 161 -17.56 11.60 7.61
CA ARG A 161 -16.46 11.48 6.64
C ARG A 161 -15.33 10.69 7.29
N TRP A 162 -15.09 9.49 6.79
CA TRP A 162 -13.97 8.70 7.27
C TRP A 162 -12.70 9.06 6.51
N PRO A 163 -11.59 9.21 7.24
CA PRO A 163 -10.36 9.60 6.61
C PRO A 163 -9.83 8.53 5.68
N TRP A 164 -9.37 8.93 4.50
CA TRP A 164 -8.53 8.11 3.65
C TRP A 164 -7.07 8.58 3.76
N PHE A 165 -6.16 7.65 3.52
CA PHE A 165 -4.75 7.95 3.34
C PHE A 165 -4.37 7.79 1.88
N GLU A 166 -3.43 8.60 1.42
CA GLU A 166 -2.92 8.52 0.06
C GLU A 166 -1.41 8.75 -0.03
N ASN A 167 -0.78 8.11 -1.02
CA ASN A 167 0.64 8.30 -1.30
C ASN A 167 0.88 8.30 -2.81
N SER A 168 1.48 9.37 -3.33
CA SER A 168 1.91 9.49 -4.73
C SER A 168 3.41 9.69 -4.92
N CYS A 169 4.18 9.63 -3.84
CA CYS A 169 5.64 9.68 -3.86
C CYS A 169 6.25 8.27 -3.97
N GLN A 170 7.44 8.18 -4.55
CA GLN A 170 8.27 6.99 -4.53
C GLN A 170 8.66 6.66 -3.08
N THR A 171 8.65 5.38 -2.76
CA THR A 171 9.08 4.88 -1.45
C THR A 171 10.59 4.68 -1.39
N GLU A 172 11.13 4.56 -0.18
CA GLU A 172 12.48 4.03 0.01
C GLU A 172 12.65 2.59 -0.55
N ILE A 173 13.91 2.16 -0.70
CA ILE A 173 14.23 0.80 -1.13
C ILE A 173 13.60 -0.20 -0.16
N GLY A 174 12.84 -1.16 -0.69
CA GLY A 174 12.16 -2.18 0.11
C GLY A 174 10.84 -1.70 0.70
N GLY A 175 10.28 -0.62 0.18
CA GLY A 175 8.95 -0.09 0.47
C GLY A 175 8.79 0.47 1.88
N GLU A 176 7.61 1.03 2.13
CA GLU A 176 7.24 1.68 3.37
C GLU A 176 6.13 0.96 4.08
N TYR A 177 6.19 1.02 5.41
CA TYR A 177 5.16 0.46 6.28
C TYR A 177 4.38 1.57 6.96
N ARG A 178 3.06 1.40 7.04
CA ARG A 178 2.15 2.35 7.67
C ARG A 178 1.02 1.62 8.40
N THR A 179 0.38 2.34 9.32
CA THR A 179 -0.76 1.86 10.09
C THR A 179 -1.85 2.92 10.07
N VAL A 180 -3.09 2.51 9.84
CA VAL A 180 -4.26 3.36 9.81
C VAL A 180 -5.13 3.09 11.06
N PRO A 181 -5.95 4.05 11.53
CA PRO A 181 -6.73 3.89 12.75
C PRO A 181 -8.01 3.05 12.59
N TYR A 182 -8.18 2.36 11.45
CA TYR A 182 -9.35 1.57 11.10
C TYR A 182 -8.96 0.29 10.35
N SER A 183 -9.88 -0.67 10.27
CA SER A 183 -9.73 -1.78 9.32
C SER A 183 -9.90 -1.24 7.91
N ILE A 184 -8.90 -1.42 7.07
CA ILE A 184 -8.96 -1.14 5.64
C ILE A 184 -10.00 -2.08 5.03
N LYS A 185 -10.90 -1.51 4.24
CA LYS A 185 -11.97 -2.26 3.54
C LYS A 185 -11.81 -2.22 2.04
N SER A 186 -11.33 -1.11 1.51
CA SER A 186 -10.95 -1.00 0.12
C SER A 186 -9.69 -0.16 -0.06
N PHE A 187 -9.12 -0.25 -1.24
CA PHE A 187 -8.02 0.59 -1.68
C PHE A 187 -8.20 0.91 -3.16
N ALA A 188 -7.54 1.99 -3.59
CA ALA A 188 -7.54 2.33 -5.00
C ALA A 188 -6.15 2.71 -5.49
N ILE A 189 -5.99 2.61 -6.80
CA ILE A 189 -4.80 3.01 -7.50
C ILE A 189 -5.17 3.85 -8.71
N HIS A 190 -4.34 4.85 -8.98
CA HIS A 190 -4.52 5.77 -10.11
C HIS A 190 -3.18 6.24 -10.67
N GLN A 191 -3.18 6.81 -11.87
CA GLN A 191 -2.00 7.47 -12.44
C GLN A 191 -1.78 8.81 -11.73
N SER A 192 -0.54 9.07 -11.29
CA SER A 192 -0.21 10.24 -10.48
C SER A 192 -0.01 11.55 -11.23
N LEU A 193 0.33 11.52 -12.53
CA LEU A 193 0.82 12.72 -13.23
C LEU A 193 -0.12 13.92 -13.10
N ALA A 194 -1.40 13.74 -13.41
CA ALA A 194 -2.39 14.81 -13.31
C ALA A 194 -2.70 15.20 -11.85
N TYR A 195 -2.61 14.24 -10.94
CA TYR A 195 -2.79 14.45 -9.50
C TYR A 195 -1.63 15.30 -8.94
N ASN A 196 -0.37 14.90 -9.15
CA ASN A 196 0.81 15.61 -8.65
C ASN A 196 0.88 17.05 -9.20
N ILE A 197 0.55 17.26 -10.47
CA ILE A 197 0.49 18.62 -11.05
C ILE A 197 -0.53 19.50 -10.31
N ARG A 198 -1.69 18.96 -9.94
CA ARG A 198 -2.74 19.70 -9.21
C ARG A 198 -2.36 19.99 -7.77
N HIS A 199 -1.55 19.12 -7.16
CA HIS A 199 -1.09 19.23 -5.77
C HIS A 199 0.23 20.01 -5.62
N GLY A 200 0.93 20.29 -6.72
CA GLY A 200 2.22 20.99 -6.71
C GLY A 200 3.42 20.09 -6.43
N GLY A 201 3.25 18.78 -6.61
CA GLY A 201 4.22 17.73 -6.32
C GLY A 201 3.50 16.46 -5.87
N CYS A 202 4.26 15.40 -5.60
CA CYS A 202 3.72 14.23 -4.94
C CYS A 202 3.37 14.50 -3.46
N GLU A 203 2.47 13.70 -2.92
CA GLU A 203 2.01 13.77 -1.53
C GLU A 203 2.44 12.47 -0.82
N GLU A 204 3.19 12.61 0.27
CA GLU A 204 3.68 11.48 1.06
C GLU A 204 2.74 11.20 2.22
N TRP A 205 2.13 10.01 2.22
CA TRP A 205 1.21 9.55 3.27
C TRP A 205 0.21 10.62 3.75
N ALA A 206 -0.41 11.29 2.79
CA ALA A 206 -1.37 12.35 3.01
C ALA A 206 -2.67 11.83 3.60
N PHE A 207 -3.29 12.67 4.43
CA PHE A 207 -4.55 12.39 5.11
C PHE A 207 -5.61 13.35 4.58
N LEU A 208 -6.76 12.84 4.13
CA LEU A 208 -7.84 13.65 3.56
C LEU A 208 -7.40 14.56 2.39
N GLY A 209 -6.44 14.12 1.58
CA GLY A 209 -5.94 14.93 0.47
C GLY A 209 -4.92 16.02 0.84
N ALA A 210 -4.34 15.95 2.04
CA ALA A 210 -3.29 16.86 2.48
C ALA A 210 -2.12 16.10 3.12
N ALA A 211 -0.89 16.24 2.61
CA ALA A 211 0.27 15.71 3.33
C ALA A 211 0.49 16.49 4.63
N PRO A 212 0.88 15.80 5.72
CA PRO A 212 1.58 16.48 6.79
C PRO A 212 2.88 17.03 6.18
N ARG A 213 2.95 18.33 5.92
CA ARG A 213 4.20 18.98 5.54
C ARG A 213 5.15 18.83 6.73
N VAL A 214 5.99 17.81 6.72
CA VAL A 214 7.07 17.65 7.68
C VAL A 214 8.12 18.70 7.33
N GLY A 215 7.84 19.95 7.72
CA GLY A 215 8.87 20.95 7.89
C GLY A 215 9.66 20.57 9.13
N GLU A 216 10.96 20.36 8.98
CA GLU A 216 11.92 20.27 10.08
C GLU A 216 11.64 21.38 11.11
N ARG A 217 11.06 20.99 12.26
CA ARG A 217 11.27 21.53 13.62
C ARG A 217 10.19 20.98 14.56
N VAL A 218 10.35 19.73 14.96
CA VAL A 218 9.79 19.29 16.24
C VAL A 218 10.69 19.85 17.34
N LEU A 219 10.24 20.88 18.02
CA LEU A 219 10.66 21.15 19.39
C LEU A 219 9.42 21.24 20.27
N ALA A 220 9.31 20.21 21.09
CA ALA A 220 8.38 19.96 22.16
C ALA A 220 8.00 21.19 23.00
N LEU A 221 6.79 21.14 23.57
CA LEU A 221 6.58 21.13 25.04
C LEU A 221 5.07 21.03 25.32
N VAL A 222 4.60 19.84 25.72
CA VAL A 222 3.35 19.71 26.48
C VAL A 222 3.73 19.81 27.95
N ALA A 223 3.47 20.98 28.54
CA ALA A 223 3.58 21.17 29.98
C ALA A 223 2.40 20.49 30.67
N LEU A 224 2.64 19.36 31.34
CA LEU A 224 1.70 18.78 32.29
C LEU A 224 1.72 19.62 33.57
N SER A 225 0.68 20.42 33.80
CA SER A 225 0.47 21.10 35.09
C SER A 225 -0.09 20.09 36.12
N VAL A 226 0.79 19.60 36.99
CA VAL A 226 0.38 18.91 38.22
C VAL A 226 0.06 19.98 39.27
N SER A 227 -1.21 20.33 39.43
CA SER A 227 -1.66 21.12 40.57
C SER A 227 -1.93 20.20 41.75
N SER A 228 -0.92 20.02 42.60
CA SER A 228 -1.04 19.31 43.88
C SER A 228 -2.06 20.00 44.78
N THR A 229 -3.11 19.26 45.14
CA THR A 229 -3.99 19.57 46.26
C THR A 229 -3.20 19.39 47.55
N VAL A 230 -2.95 20.47 48.30
CA VAL A 230 -2.45 20.36 49.68
C VAL A 230 -3.52 20.87 50.63
N LEU A 231 -4.14 19.89 51.27
CA LEU A 231 -4.97 20.00 52.46
C LEU A 231 -4.07 20.38 53.65
N PHE A 232 -4.35 21.46 54.37
CA PHE A 232 -3.88 21.64 55.75
C PHE A 232 -5.05 22.06 56.65
N LEU A 233 -5.29 21.21 57.64
CA LEU A 233 -6.16 21.39 58.80
C LEU A 233 -5.37 22.04 59.94
N VAL A 234 -6.03 23.00 60.62
CA VAL A 234 -6.04 23.27 62.08
C VAL A 234 -4.75 23.80 62.74
N PHE A 235 -4.79 25.03 63.27
CA PHE A 235 -5.17 25.35 64.65
C PHE A 235 -5.81 26.74 64.74
#